data_AF-A0A6C0J2G7-F1
#
_entry.id   AF-A0A6C0J2G7-F1
#
_cell.length_a   1.000
_cell.length_b   1.000
_cell.length_c   1.000
_cell.angle_alpha   90.00
_cell.angle_beta   90.00
_cell.angle_gamma   90.00
#
_symmetry.space_group_name_H-M   'P 1'
#
loop_
_entity.id
_entity.type
_entity.pdbx_description
1 polymer ?
#
loop_
_entity_poly.entity_id
_entity_poly.type
_entity_poly.pdbx_seq_one_letter_code
_entity_poly.pdbx_strand_id
1 'polypeptide(L)'
;MSKTLQNITDDEFAEIIKSSLTWNNALTKCGLKNKSRTFEIRIDNLSEEHIKHLPINYGGIYSKIEKYPNEYYKELIEKSNNWDEVFNKLDLTISHQILENLKKHLTLLNINYEHLTINNKIKRVKKNILEDILVENSSYSGSMSAIKNRLINELGWIWECSWCNKSTHFTHWTGEVKIPLQVDHINGDRKNNSIENLRLLCSTCHSLTPTYCGKNIKKDIKVNEIKIINEDKVVKPVKVLKEVKKKVRPDKETRKTKKCLECETKIYEQSTRCAECSKKFKINEAIKKRPPIEQIKLDLLESKNNFTYVAKKYKIHRETLKKWLK
;
A
#
# COMPACT_ATOMS: atom_id res chain seq x y z
N MET A 1 1.20 -12.83 -35.22
CA MET A 1 0.33 -12.01 -34.34
C MET A 1 0.77 -12.23 -32.90
N SER A 2 0.93 -11.19 -32.08
CA SER A 2 1.26 -11.34 -30.65
C SER A 2 0.16 -12.15 -29.96
N LYS A 3 0.47 -13.33 -29.42
CA LYS A 3 -0.50 -14.13 -28.65
C LYS A 3 -0.89 -13.33 -27.39
N THR A 4 -2.16 -12.97 -27.26
CA THR A 4 -2.72 -12.32 -26.08
C THR A 4 -3.56 -13.33 -25.32
N LEU A 5 -3.63 -13.24 -23.99
CA LEU A 5 -4.38 -14.20 -23.15
C LEU A 5 -5.83 -14.44 -23.63
N GLN A 6 -6.47 -13.46 -24.26
CA GLN A 6 -7.83 -13.57 -24.80
C GLN A 6 -7.94 -14.46 -26.05
N ASN A 7 -6.84 -14.65 -26.78
CA ASN A 7 -6.78 -15.36 -28.06
C ASN A 7 -6.09 -16.73 -27.95
N ILE A 8 -5.71 -17.15 -26.74
CA ILE A 8 -5.06 -18.43 -26.47
C ILE A 8 -6.13 -19.40 -25.95
N THR A 9 -6.20 -20.61 -26.53
CA THR A 9 -7.11 -21.68 -26.06
C THR A 9 -6.67 -22.23 -24.70
N ASP A 10 -7.52 -22.99 -24.01
CA ASP A 10 -7.15 -23.55 -22.71
C ASP A 10 -6.03 -24.61 -22.84
N ASP A 11 -6.00 -25.36 -23.95
CA ASP A 11 -4.92 -26.32 -24.26
C ASP A 11 -3.59 -25.61 -24.53
N GLU A 12 -3.61 -24.55 -25.35
CA GLU A 12 -2.41 -23.74 -25.60
C GLU A 12 -1.92 -23.06 -24.32
N PHE A 13 -2.84 -22.64 -23.45
CA PHE A 13 -2.49 -22.07 -22.15
C PHE A 13 -1.81 -23.13 -21.26
N ALA A 14 -2.34 -24.35 -21.22
CA ALA A 14 -1.73 -25.46 -20.49
C ALA A 14 -0.31 -25.78 -20.98
N GLU A 15 -0.08 -25.78 -22.30
CA GLU A 15 1.27 -25.96 -22.87
C GLU A 15 2.21 -24.79 -22.55
N ILE A 16 1.70 -23.56 -22.56
CA ILE A 16 2.47 -22.39 -22.13
C ILE A 16 2.89 -22.54 -20.66
N ILE A 17 2.01 -23.00 -19.79
CA ILE A 17 2.33 -23.22 -18.36
C ILE A 17 3.34 -24.35 -18.19
N LYS A 18 3.16 -25.51 -18.85
CA LYS A 18 4.13 -26.62 -18.83
C LYS A 18 5.52 -26.20 -19.31
N SER A 19 5.59 -25.41 -20.38
CA SER A 19 6.86 -24.94 -20.96
C SER A 19 7.45 -23.73 -20.23
N SER A 20 6.78 -23.20 -19.21
CA SER A 20 7.24 -22.04 -18.45
C SER A 20 7.86 -22.48 -17.14
N LEU A 21 9.09 -22.01 -16.90
CA LEU A 21 9.82 -22.25 -15.66
C LEU A 21 9.44 -21.24 -14.56
N THR A 22 8.85 -20.09 -14.93
CA THR A 22 8.47 -19.04 -13.97
C THR A 22 7.13 -18.39 -14.32
N TRP A 23 6.47 -17.82 -13.32
CA TRP A 23 5.24 -17.05 -13.51
C TRP A 23 5.40 -15.86 -14.44
N ASN A 24 6.56 -15.19 -14.43
CA ASN A 24 6.83 -14.06 -15.31
C ASN A 24 7.01 -14.51 -16.76
N ASN A 25 7.66 -15.67 -16.98
CA ASN A 25 7.79 -16.25 -18.32
C ASN A 25 6.41 -16.65 -18.87
N ALA A 26 5.59 -17.33 -18.06
CA ALA A 26 4.21 -17.67 -18.42
C ALA A 26 3.37 -16.44 -18.79
N LEU A 27 3.47 -15.35 -18.03
CA LEU A 27 2.78 -14.10 -18.34
C LEU A 27 3.25 -13.45 -19.63
N THR A 28 4.57 -13.43 -19.85
CA THR A 28 5.15 -12.83 -21.05
C THR A 28 4.71 -13.58 -22.31
N LYS A 29 4.72 -14.92 -22.27
CA LYS A 29 4.18 -15.78 -23.34
C LYS A 29 2.68 -15.56 -23.58
N CYS A 30 1.93 -15.21 -22.53
CA CYS A 30 0.52 -14.84 -22.61
C CYS A 30 0.25 -13.37 -22.98
N GLY A 31 1.30 -12.58 -23.26
CA GLY A 31 1.18 -11.16 -23.62
C GLY A 31 0.76 -10.24 -22.46
N LEU A 32 0.99 -10.66 -21.21
CA LEU A 32 0.65 -9.91 -20.01
C LEU A 32 1.90 -9.32 -19.34
N LYS A 33 1.80 -8.05 -18.93
CA LYS A 33 2.84 -7.38 -18.12
C LYS A 33 2.75 -7.71 -16.63
N ASN A 34 1.52 -7.89 -16.14
CA ASN A 34 1.22 -8.17 -14.74
C ASN A 34 0.14 -9.26 -14.66
N LYS A 35 0.07 -9.94 -13.52
CA LYS A 35 -1.01 -10.90 -13.24
C LYS A 35 -2.38 -10.24 -13.36
N SER A 36 -3.24 -10.80 -14.20
CA SER A 36 -4.63 -10.37 -14.34
C SER A 36 -5.56 -11.37 -13.63
N ARG A 37 -6.76 -10.94 -13.27
CA ARG A 37 -7.77 -11.83 -12.68
C ARG A 37 -8.13 -12.99 -13.61
N THR A 38 -8.13 -12.75 -14.92
CA THR A 38 -8.41 -13.77 -15.94
C THR A 38 -7.31 -14.83 -15.99
N PHE A 39 -6.04 -14.43 -15.82
CA PHE A 39 -4.92 -15.36 -15.74
C PHE A 39 -5.02 -16.27 -14.51
N GLU A 40 -5.39 -15.71 -13.36
CA GLU A 40 -5.63 -16.49 -12.13
C GLU A 40 -6.71 -17.55 -12.30
N ILE A 41 -7.87 -17.16 -12.82
CA ILE A 41 -9.00 -18.09 -13.01
C ILE A 41 -8.60 -19.25 -13.93
N ARG A 42 -7.78 -18.99 -14.96
CA ARG A 42 -7.31 -20.07 -15.84
C ARG A 42 -6.35 -21.00 -15.11
N ILE A 43 -5.42 -20.48 -14.30
CA ILE A 43 -4.54 -21.31 -13.46
C ILE A 43 -5.33 -22.16 -12.47
N ASP A 44 -6.34 -21.59 -11.81
CA ASP A 44 -7.18 -22.33 -10.86
C ASP A 44 -7.95 -23.50 -11.52
N ASN A 45 -8.14 -23.44 -12.85
CA ASN A 45 -8.80 -24.49 -13.63
C ASN A 45 -7.83 -25.53 -14.23
N LEU A 46 -6.51 -25.35 -14.09
CA LEU A 46 -5.52 -26.33 -14.54
C LEU A 46 -5.33 -27.43 -13.50
N SER A 47 -4.99 -28.64 -13.93
CA SER A 47 -4.66 -29.72 -12.99
C SER A 47 -3.34 -29.44 -12.27
N GLU A 48 -3.22 -29.91 -11.02
CA GLU A 48 -2.04 -29.70 -10.18
C GLU A 48 -0.74 -30.17 -10.84
N GLU A 49 -0.80 -31.21 -11.68
CA GLU A 49 0.33 -31.73 -12.44
C GLU A 49 0.96 -30.70 -13.38
N HIS A 50 0.16 -29.75 -13.89
CA HIS A 50 0.63 -28.68 -14.77
C HIS A 50 1.28 -27.53 -13.98
N ILE A 51 1.06 -27.44 -12.67
CA ILE A 51 1.45 -26.28 -11.85
C ILE A 51 2.54 -26.66 -10.84
N LYS A 52 2.69 -27.94 -10.49
CA LYS A 52 3.60 -28.42 -9.44
C LYS A 52 5.05 -27.99 -9.64
N HIS A 53 5.50 -27.78 -10.88
CA HIS A 53 6.86 -27.31 -11.19
C HIS A 53 7.04 -25.80 -10.99
N LEU A 54 5.96 -25.04 -10.87
CA LEU A 54 5.97 -23.59 -10.64
C LEU A 54 5.91 -23.25 -9.15
N PRO A 55 6.51 -22.12 -8.74
CA PRO A 55 6.50 -21.70 -7.34
C PRO A 55 5.10 -21.40 -6.82
N ILE A 56 4.84 -21.77 -5.56
CA ILE A 56 3.54 -21.62 -4.88
C ILE A 56 3.06 -20.16 -4.87
N ASN A 57 3.98 -19.20 -4.77
CA ASN A 57 3.65 -17.77 -4.68
C ASN A 57 3.98 -17.02 -5.97
N TYR A 58 3.03 -16.22 -6.44
CA TYR A 58 3.21 -15.30 -7.55
C TYR A 58 3.93 -14.02 -7.08
N GLY A 59 5.09 -13.73 -7.67
CA GLY A 59 5.87 -12.53 -7.38
C GLY A 59 6.55 -12.52 -6.00
N GLY A 60 7.41 -11.53 -5.76
CA GLY A 60 8.12 -11.33 -4.49
C GLY A 60 9.61 -11.73 -4.52
N ILE A 61 10.23 -11.84 -3.34
CA ILE A 61 11.64 -12.23 -3.16
C ILE A 61 11.94 -13.55 -3.89
N TYR A 62 11.02 -14.51 -3.81
CA TYR A 62 11.21 -15.86 -4.35
C TYR A 62 11.27 -15.86 -5.89
N SER A 63 10.44 -15.05 -6.55
CA SER A 63 10.53 -14.84 -8.01
C SER A 63 11.82 -14.16 -8.47
N LYS A 64 12.51 -13.42 -7.59
CA LYS A 64 13.83 -12.85 -7.91
C LYS A 64 14.95 -13.88 -7.79
N ILE A 65 14.81 -14.80 -6.84
CA ILE A 65 15.72 -15.92 -6.65
C ILE A 65 15.53 -16.91 -7.81
N GLU A 66 14.33 -17.31 -8.19
CA GLU A 66 14.16 -18.32 -9.27
C GLU A 66 14.29 -17.77 -10.70
N LYS A 67 14.98 -16.64 -10.88
CA LYS A 67 15.13 -15.96 -12.18
C LYS A 67 16.07 -16.71 -13.13
N TYR A 68 17.07 -17.40 -12.59
CA TYR A 68 18.17 -17.98 -13.36
C TYR A 68 18.05 -19.51 -13.44
N PRO A 69 18.56 -20.14 -14.52
CA PRO A 69 18.53 -21.60 -14.66
C PRO A 69 19.41 -22.27 -13.59
N ASN A 70 19.11 -23.53 -13.30
CA ASN A 70 19.80 -24.31 -12.25
C ASN A 70 21.33 -24.39 -12.48
N GLU A 71 21.75 -24.49 -13.75
CA GLU A 71 23.17 -24.51 -14.13
C GLU A 71 23.91 -23.23 -13.73
N TYR A 72 23.25 -22.07 -13.88
CA TYR A 72 23.80 -20.79 -13.46
C TYR A 72 24.00 -20.75 -11.94
N TYR A 73 23.06 -21.30 -11.16
CA TYR A 73 23.21 -21.38 -9.71
C TYR A 73 24.40 -22.24 -9.29
N LYS A 74 24.61 -23.37 -9.97
CA LYS A 74 25.74 -24.24 -9.68
C LYS A 74 27.07 -23.53 -9.95
N GLU A 75 27.21 -22.94 -11.14
CA GLU A 75 28.41 -22.18 -11.53
C GLU A 75 28.66 -20.99 -10.61
N LEU A 76 27.59 -20.27 -10.23
CA LEU A 76 27.66 -19.12 -9.34
C LEU A 76 28.19 -19.48 -7.96
N ILE A 77 27.69 -20.58 -7.39
CA ILE A 77 28.05 -21.04 -6.04
C ILE A 77 29.47 -21.61 -6.02
N GLU A 78 29.88 -22.35 -7.06
CA GLU A 78 31.27 -22.86 -7.19
C GLU A 78 32.30 -21.72 -7.35
N LYS A 79 31.94 -20.64 -8.06
CA LYS A 79 32.83 -19.50 -8.32
C LYS A 79 32.86 -18.44 -7.21
N SER A 80 32.08 -18.60 -6.14
CA SER A 80 31.97 -17.59 -5.08
C SER A 80 32.47 -18.16 -3.76
N ASN A 81 33.16 -17.33 -2.97
CA ASN A 81 33.74 -17.74 -1.68
C ASN A 81 32.93 -17.25 -0.47
N ASN A 82 32.03 -16.29 -0.68
CA ASN A 82 31.19 -15.71 0.36
C ASN A 82 29.79 -15.41 -0.18
N TRP A 83 28.82 -15.29 0.75
CA TRP A 83 27.46 -14.93 0.37
C TRP A 83 27.38 -13.53 -0.22
N ASP A 84 28.26 -12.60 0.15
CA ASP A 84 28.21 -11.24 -0.38
C ASP A 84 28.43 -11.21 -1.91
N GLU A 85 29.39 -11.98 -2.42
CA GLU A 85 29.66 -12.15 -3.85
C GLU A 85 28.48 -12.77 -4.59
N VAL A 86 27.86 -13.80 -4.00
CA VAL A 86 26.66 -14.45 -4.56
C VAL A 86 25.53 -13.44 -4.69
N PHE A 87 25.27 -12.66 -3.64
CA PHE A 87 24.22 -11.65 -3.64
C PHE A 87 24.51 -10.49 -4.59
N ASN A 88 25.77 -10.03 -4.68
CA ASN A 88 26.18 -9.00 -5.62
C ASN A 88 26.00 -9.45 -7.08
N LYS A 89 26.39 -10.68 -7.41
CA LYS A 89 26.20 -11.26 -8.75
C LYS A 89 24.73 -11.50 -9.10
N LEU A 90 23.88 -11.73 -8.09
CA LEU A 90 22.42 -11.85 -8.26
C LEU A 90 21.71 -10.49 -8.29
N ASP A 91 22.42 -9.38 -8.07
CA ASP A 91 21.86 -8.03 -7.91
C ASP A 91 20.78 -7.96 -6.80
N LEU A 92 21.08 -8.60 -5.67
CA LEU A 92 20.21 -8.67 -4.49
C LEU A 92 20.89 -8.04 -3.28
N THR A 93 20.13 -7.27 -2.50
CA THR A 93 20.60 -6.81 -1.19
C THR A 93 20.56 -7.95 -0.19
N ILE A 94 21.64 -8.13 0.57
CA ILE A 94 21.74 -9.15 1.60
C ILE A 94 20.75 -8.84 2.72
N SER A 95 19.81 -9.75 2.94
CA SER A 95 18.91 -9.74 4.08
C SER A 95 18.78 -11.16 4.61
N HIS A 96 18.54 -11.29 5.91
CA HIS A 96 18.34 -12.60 6.53
C HIS A 96 17.23 -13.40 5.83
N GLN A 97 16.13 -12.74 5.48
CA GLN A 97 15.00 -13.38 4.80
C GLN A 97 15.35 -13.89 3.40
N ILE A 98 16.14 -13.13 2.64
CA ILE A 98 16.54 -13.51 1.28
C ILE A 98 17.55 -14.66 1.33
N LEU A 99 18.48 -14.63 2.29
CA LEU A 99 19.47 -15.69 2.51
C LEU A 99 18.79 -17.03 2.81
N GLU A 100 17.85 -17.05 3.75
CA GLU A 100 17.13 -18.28 4.08
C GLU A 100 16.30 -18.82 2.91
N ASN A 101 15.71 -17.93 2.10
CA ASN A 101 14.98 -18.35 0.91
C ASN A 101 15.91 -18.88 -0.20
N LEU A 102 17.09 -18.28 -0.37
CA LEU A 102 18.09 -18.73 -1.34
C LEU A 102 18.67 -20.10 -0.95
N LYS A 103 18.97 -20.31 0.33
CA LYS A 103 19.38 -21.62 0.85
C LYS A 103 18.33 -22.69 0.58
N LYS A 104 17.05 -22.41 0.84
CA LYS A 104 15.93 -23.32 0.53
C LYS A 104 15.89 -23.66 -0.95
N HIS A 105 16.05 -22.67 -1.82
CA HIS A 105 16.09 -22.88 -3.27
C HIS A 105 17.28 -23.77 -3.67
N LEU A 106 18.48 -23.52 -3.14
CA LEU A 106 19.66 -24.35 -3.42
C LEU A 106 19.52 -25.78 -2.89
N THR A 107 18.88 -25.98 -1.72
CA THR A 107 18.57 -27.32 -1.21
C THR A 107 17.60 -28.07 -2.10
N LEU A 108 16.60 -27.39 -2.69
CA LEU A 108 15.68 -28.01 -3.67
C LEU A 108 16.42 -28.43 -4.95
N LEU A 109 17.47 -27.71 -5.32
CA LEU A 109 18.30 -28.01 -6.48
C LEU A 109 19.43 -29.02 -6.19
N ASN A 110 19.55 -29.52 -4.95
CA ASN A 110 20.67 -30.37 -4.50
C ASN A 110 22.06 -29.77 -4.76
N ILE A 111 22.20 -28.44 -4.64
CA ILE A 111 23.48 -27.74 -4.78
C ILE A 111 24.08 -27.55 -3.39
N ASN A 112 25.34 -27.98 -3.18
CA ASN A 112 26.06 -27.75 -1.93
C ASN A 112 26.56 -26.29 -1.89
N TYR A 113 26.33 -25.61 -0.76
CA TYR A 113 26.72 -24.21 -0.51
C TYR A 113 27.42 -24.02 0.85
N GLU A 114 27.85 -25.11 1.51
CA GLU A 114 28.44 -25.07 2.85
C GLU A 114 29.80 -24.35 2.90
N HIS A 115 30.50 -24.26 1.77
CA HIS A 115 31.77 -23.52 1.67
C HIS A 115 31.59 -21.99 1.71
N LEU A 116 30.35 -21.49 1.57
CA LEU A 116 30.06 -20.06 1.57
C LEU A 116 29.96 -19.49 2.98
N THR A 117 30.85 -18.57 3.31
CA THR A 117 30.85 -17.85 4.59
C THR A 117 30.08 -16.53 4.50
N ILE A 118 29.46 -16.11 5.62
CA ILE A 118 28.88 -14.77 5.77
C ILE A 118 29.98 -13.87 6.32
N ASN A 119 30.29 -12.78 5.63
CA ASN A 119 31.28 -11.82 6.09
C ASN A 119 30.65 -10.98 7.21
N ASN A 120 30.76 -11.44 8.46
CA ASN A 120 30.23 -10.76 9.64
C ASN A 120 31.04 -9.51 10.02
N LYS A 121 31.34 -8.62 9.06
CA LYS A 121 31.89 -7.28 9.31
C LYS A 121 30.80 -6.31 9.80
N ILE A 122 29.92 -6.77 10.70
CA ILE A 122 29.13 -5.85 11.50
C ILE A 122 30.12 -5.23 12.49
N LYS A 123 30.74 -4.12 12.10
CA LYS A 123 31.44 -3.26 13.06
C LYS A 123 30.43 -3.01 14.19
N ARG A 124 30.72 -3.51 15.40
CA ARG A 124 29.97 -3.11 16.59
C ARG A 124 30.07 -1.59 16.64
N VAL A 125 29.01 -0.91 16.23
CA VAL A 125 28.94 0.54 16.30
C VAL A 125 29.12 0.85 17.79
N LYS A 126 30.21 1.55 18.14
CA LYS A 126 30.44 1.98 19.52
C LYS A 126 29.17 2.71 19.95
N LYS A 127 28.58 2.31 21.07
CA LYS A 127 27.37 2.95 21.61
C LYS A 127 27.70 4.43 21.80
N ASN A 128 26.97 5.31 21.11
CA ASN A 128 27.16 6.76 21.26
C ASN A 128 26.93 7.14 22.73
N ILE A 129 27.82 7.98 23.25
CA ILE A 129 27.73 8.56 24.59
C ILE A 129 26.42 9.38 24.66
N LEU A 130 25.71 9.38 25.80
CA LEU A 130 24.37 9.98 25.86
C LEU A 130 24.46 11.50 25.75
N GLU A 131 25.47 12.06 26.39
CA GLU A 131 25.82 13.47 26.42
C GLU A 131 26.02 14.03 25.01
N ASP A 132 26.66 13.26 24.11
CA ASP A 132 26.85 13.64 22.70
C ASP A 132 25.54 13.59 21.87
N ILE A 133 24.52 12.89 22.36
CA ILE A 133 23.20 12.82 21.72
C ILE A 133 22.33 13.97 22.18
N LEU A 134 22.37 14.32 23.46
CA LEU A 134 21.47 15.28 24.11
C LEU A 134 21.91 16.74 23.94
N VAL A 135 22.33 17.07 22.72
CA VAL A 135 22.75 18.41 22.31
C VAL A 135 21.90 18.92 21.16
N GLU A 136 21.94 20.23 20.95
CA GLU A 136 21.42 20.84 19.75
C GLU A 136 22.26 20.43 18.52
N ASN A 137 21.60 20.16 17.39
CA ASN A 137 22.23 19.69 16.15
C ASN A 137 23.00 18.36 16.26
N SER A 138 22.53 17.43 17.11
CA SER A 138 23.15 16.11 17.22
C SER A 138 23.19 15.37 15.86
N SER A 139 24.33 14.74 15.57
CA SER A 139 24.50 13.88 14.39
C SER A 139 23.86 12.49 14.56
N TYR A 140 23.24 12.24 15.72
CA TYR A 140 22.65 10.95 16.05
C TYR A 140 21.49 10.61 15.11
N SER A 141 21.64 9.52 14.37
CA SER A 141 20.66 9.02 13.39
C SER A 141 19.75 7.92 13.93
N GLY A 142 19.86 7.55 15.22
CA GLY A 142 19.09 6.47 15.80
C GLY A 142 17.62 6.79 16.05
N SER A 143 16.87 5.78 16.48
CA SER A 143 15.43 5.89 16.76
C SER A 143 15.14 6.72 18.01
N MET A 144 14.08 7.52 17.98
CA MET A 144 13.57 8.25 19.16
C MET A 144 13.12 7.29 20.26
N SER A 145 12.67 6.08 19.92
CA SER A 145 12.38 5.04 20.91
C SER A 145 13.64 4.60 21.67
N ALA A 146 14.80 4.60 21.01
CA ALA A 146 16.07 4.29 21.67
C ALA A 146 16.49 5.44 22.62
N ILE A 147 16.33 6.70 22.20
CA ILE A 147 16.56 7.86 23.08
C ILE A 147 15.64 7.80 24.29
N LYS A 148 14.34 7.56 24.09
CA LYS A 148 13.37 7.39 25.19
C LYS A 148 13.84 6.40 26.25
N ASN A 149 14.24 5.20 25.82
CA ASN A 149 14.67 4.17 26.75
C ASN A 149 15.95 4.58 27.50
N ARG A 150 16.85 5.32 26.85
CA ARG A 150 18.05 5.85 27.50
C ARG A 150 17.74 6.97 28.49
N LEU A 151 16.84 7.90 28.16
CA LEU A 151 16.40 8.94 29.10
C LEU A 151 15.82 8.33 30.39
N ILE A 152 15.07 7.23 30.27
CA ILE A 152 14.44 6.58 31.41
C ILE A 152 15.45 5.76 32.21
N ASN A 153 16.31 4.98 31.55
CA ASN A 153 17.22 4.06 32.22
C ASN A 153 18.52 4.74 32.70
N GLU A 154 19.05 5.71 31.95
CA GLU A 154 20.33 6.37 32.22
C GLU A 154 20.13 7.70 32.99
N LEU A 155 19.06 8.47 32.71
CA LEU A 155 18.76 9.75 33.39
C LEU A 155 17.59 9.69 34.39
N GLY A 156 16.97 8.52 34.56
CA GLY A 156 15.89 8.35 35.55
C GLY A 156 14.59 9.08 35.22
N TRP A 157 14.33 9.38 33.94
CA TRP A 157 13.06 10.01 33.55
C TRP A 157 11.86 9.15 33.96
N ILE A 158 10.84 9.79 34.54
CA ILE A 158 9.62 9.12 34.95
C ILE A 158 8.83 8.70 33.70
N TRP A 159 8.31 7.47 33.71
CA TRP A 159 7.41 7.00 32.66
C TRP A 159 6.01 7.60 32.86
N GLU A 160 5.86 8.88 32.52
CA GLU A 160 4.58 9.57 32.54
C GLU A 160 4.47 10.58 31.38
N CYS A 161 3.23 10.84 30.96
CA CYS A 161 2.98 11.88 29.96
C CYS A 161 3.13 13.26 30.60
N SER A 162 4.00 14.12 30.07
CA SER A 162 4.24 15.49 30.56
C SER A 162 3.02 16.43 30.45
N TRP A 163 1.95 16.03 29.78
CA TRP A 163 0.72 16.83 29.67
C TRP A 163 -0.42 16.33 30.55
N CYS A 164 -0.65 15.02 30.59
CA CYS A 164 -1.77 14.47 31.35
C CYS A 164 -1.36 13.77 32.64
N ASN A 165 -0.05 13.67 32.92
CA ASN A 165 0.56 13.05 34.09
C ASN A 165 0.10 11.60 34.33
N LYS A 166 -0.30 10.91 33.24
CA LYS A 166 -0.69 9.50 33.30
C LYS A 166 0.47 8.63 32.85
N SER A 167 0.71 7.57 33.61
CA SER A 167 1.67 6.49 33.31
C SER A 167 0.96 5.22 32.82
N THR A 168 -0.31 5.04 33.18
CA THR A 168 -1.15 3.90 32.83
C THR A 168 -2.48 4.33 32.20
N HIS A 169 -2.99 3.49 31.29
CA HIS A 169 -4.33 3.56 30.73
C HIS A 169 -5.13 2.39 31.29
N PHE A 170 -6.34 2.67 31.75
CA PHE A 170 -7.30 1.65 32.16
C PHE A 170 -8.29 1.38 31.02
N THR A 171 -8.47 0.11 30.67
CA THR A 171 -9.57 -0.31 29.79
C THR A 171 -10.35 -1.44 30.44
N HIS A 172 -11.64 -1.58 30.10
CA HIS A 172 -12.50 -2.61 30.66
C HIS A 172 -12.07 -4.05 30.29
N TRP A 173 -11.30 -4.22 29.20
CA TRP A 173 -10.91 -5.55 28.69
C TRP A 173 -9.43 -5.92 28.93
N THR A 174 -8.51 -4.95 29.05
CA THR A 174 -7.10 -5.22 29.38
C THR A 174 -6.73 -4.87 30.82
N GLY A 175 -7.65 -4.26 31.58
CA GLY A 175 -7.33 -3.66 32.86
C GLY A 175 -6.35 -2.49 32.72
N GLU A 176 -5.49 -2.34 33.72
CA GLU A 176 -4.46 -1.29 33.75
C GLU A 176 -3.23 -1.69 32.92
N VAL A 177 -2.93 -0.90 31.88
CA VAL A 177 -1.78 -1.11 30.99
C VAL A 177 -0.91 0.13 30.94
N LYS A 178 0.40 -0.06 30.82
CA LYS A 178 1.37 1.03 30.72
C LYS A 178 1.18 1.82 29.42
N ILE A 179 1.12 3.14 29.50
CA ILE A 179 0.90 4.01 28.33
C ILE A 179 2.13 3.98 27.43
N PRO A 180 1.98 3.76 26.11
CA PRO A 180 3.10 3.96 25.19
C PRO A 180 3.41 5.46 25.06
N LEU A 181 4.51 5.89 25.68
CA LEU A 181 5.01 7.26 25.57
C LEU A 181 5.90 7.43 24.34
N GLN A 182 5.84 8.61 23.74
CA GLN A 182 6.60 9.07 22.58
C GLN A 182 7.44 10.28 22.98
N VAL A 183 8.63 10.40 22.41
CA VAL A 183 9.47 11.61 22.58
C VAL A 183 8.95 12.67 21.62
N ASP A 184 8.66 13.84 22.16
CA ASP A 184 8.27 15.04 21.41
C ASP A 184 9.32 16.13 21.61
N HIS A 185 9.58 16.87 20.54
CA HIS A 185 10.47 18.04 20.52
C HIS A 185 9.61 19.28 20.66
N ILE A 186 9.78 20.05 21.74
CA ILE A 186 8.94 21.22 22.05
C ILE A 186 9.00 22.26 20.92
N ASN A 187 10.19 22.51 20.38
CA ASN A 187 10.39 23.41 19.24
C ASN A 187 10.03 22.78 17.88
N GLY A 188 9.78 21.47 17.83
CA GLY A 188 9.50 20.73 16.60
C GLY A 188 10.71 20.50 15.68
N ASP A 189 11.92 20.82 16.11
CA ASP A 189 13.16 20.50 15.41
C ASP A 189 13.70 19.16 15.89
N ARG A 190 13.68 18.18 14.99
CA ARG A 190 14.21 16.82 15.23
C ARG A 190 15.70 16.81 15.58
N LYS A 191 16.48 17.83 15.17
CA LYS A 191 17.93 17.88 15.42
C LYS A 191 18.27 18.42 16.81
N ASN A 192 17.34 19.08 17.49
CA ASN A 192 17.58 19.65 18.80
C ASN A 192 17.20 18.64 19.89
N ASN A 193 18.14 17.78 20.29
CA ASN A 193 17.91 16.75 21.30
C ASN A 193 18.26 17.22 22.73
N SER A 194 18.43 18.52 22.94
CA SER A 194 18.69 19.07 24.27
C SER A 194 17.60 18.65 25.25
N ILE A 195 18.00 18.27 26.47
CA ILE A 195 17.11 17.74 27.52
C ILE A 195 15.89 18.64 27.73
N GLU A 196 16.08 19.95 27.76
CA GLU A 196 15.03 20.95 27.95
C GLU A 196 14.02 21.02 26.80
N ASN A 197 14.44 20.60 25.59
CA ASN A 197 13.58 20.59 24.41
C ASN A 197 12.82 19.27 24.24
N LEU A 198 13.18 18.22 24.98
CA LEU A 198 12.54 16.92 24.92
C LEU A 198 11.44 16.80 25.99
N ARG A 199 10.36 16.09 25.64
CA ARG A 199 9.34 15.67 26.62
C ARG A 199 8.72 14.34 26.22
N LEU A 200 8.12 13.64 27.18
CA LEU A 200 7.39 12.40 26.94
C LEU A 200 5.89 12.67 26.85
N LEU A 201 5.27 12.30 25.74
CA LEU A 201 3.82 12.44 25.55
C LEU A 201 3.18 11.10 25.21
N CYS A 202 1.95 10.87 25.69
CA CYS A 202 1.13 9.77 25.20
C CYS A 202 0.66 10.05 23.77
N SER A 203 0.27 9.02 23.03
CA SER A 203 -0.21 9.15 21.64
C SER A 203 -1.33 10.17 21.47
N THR A 204 -2.26 10.22 22.44
CA THR A 204 -3.37 11.18 22.44
C THR A 204 -2.89 12.61 22.61
N CYS A 205 -2.10 12.90 23.66
CA CYS A 205 -1.56 14.25 23.91
C CYS A 205 -0.62 14.69 22.78
N HIS A 206 0.24 13.81 22.29
CA HIS A 206 1.16 14.13 21.21
C HIS A 206 0.42 14.53 19.93
N SER A 207 -0.71 13.87 19.61
CA SER A 207 -1.52 14.20 18.42
C SER A 207 -2.05 15.64 18.37
N LEU A 208 -2.19 16.27 19.54
CA LEU A 208 -2.69 17.62 19.73
C LEU A 208 -1.58 18.68 19.61
N THR A 209 -0.32 18.29 19.58
CA THR A 209 0.80 19.23 19.40
C THR A 209 0.80 19.83 17.99
N PRO A 210 1.29 21.08 17.83
CA PRO A 210 1.44 21.72 16.52
C PRO A 210 2.54 21.09 15.66
N THR A 211 3.41 20.27 16.24
CA THR A 211 4.56 19.60 15.63
C THR A 211 4.25 18.17 15.20
N TYR A 212 3.12 17.60 15.68
CA TYR A 212 2.75 16.20 15.43
C TYR A 212 2.74 15.86 13.94
N CYS A 213 3.42 14.76 13.59
CA CYS A 213 3.47 14.21 12.22
C CYS A 213 3.79 15.27 11.14
N GLY A 214 4.63 16.25 11.46
CA GLY A 214 5.07 17.28 10.51
C GLY A 214 4.02 18.36 10.22
N LYS A 215 3.03 18.55 11.11
CA LYS A 215 2.08 19.68 11.04
C LYS A 215 2.77 21.05 10.99
N ASN A 216 3.98 21.16 11.54
CA ASN A 216 4.82 22.36 11.54
C ASN A 216 5.66 22.54 10.26
N ILE A 217 5.70 21.55 9.36
CA ILE A 217 6.42 21.66 8.09
C ILE A 217 5.59 22.51 7.14
N LYS A 218 5.98 23.78 6.97
CA LYS A 218 5.48 24.63 5.90
C LYS A 218 5.86 23.97 4.58
N LYS A 219 4.87 23.62 3.75
CA LYS A 219 5.17 23.23 2.36
C LYS A 219 5.63 24.48 1.64
N ASP A 220 6.87 24.51 1.18
CA ASP A 220 7.40 25.55 0.31
C ASP A 220 6.61 25.54 -1.01
N ILE A 221 5.51 26.28 -1.03
CA ILE A 221 4.84 26.62 -2.27
C ILE A 221 5.60 27.82 -2.80
N LYS A 222 6.36 27.63 -3.89
CA LYS A 222 7.01 28.72 -4.63
C LYS A 222 5.93 29.67 -5.12
N VAL A 223 5.76 30.82 -4.46
CA VAL A 223 4.89 31.89 -4.93
C VAL A 223 5.78 32.93 -5.59
N ASN A 224 5.71 32.98 -6.92
CA ASN A 224 6.33 34.05 -7.70
C ASN A 224 5.66 35.39 -7.37
N GLU A 225 6.51 36.40 -7.24
CA GLU A 225 6.24 37.77 -6.85
C GLU A 225 5.13 38.43 -7.67
N ILE A 226 4.18 39.10 -7.00
CA ILE A 226 3.45 40.22 -7.60
C ILE A 226 3.36 41.34 -6.55
N LYS A 227 4.02 42.45 -6.89
CA LYS A 227 4.05 43.73 -6.16
C LYS A 227 2.66 44.36 -6.15
N ILE A 228 2.23 44.90 -5.01
CA ILE A 228 1.14 45.88 -4.97
C ILE A 228 1.68 47.17 -4.35
N ILE A 229 1.41 48.24 -5.09
CA ILE A 229 1.83 49.63 -4.91
C ILE A 229 0.76 50.33 -4.07
N ASN A 230 1.21 51.06 -3.04
CA ASN A 230 0.62 52.20 -2.29
C ASN A 230 -0.84 52.09 -1.76
N GLU A 231 -1.26 52.76 -0.68
CA GLU A 231 -0.68 53.47 0.47
C GLU A 231 -1.87 53.61 1.45
N ASP A 232 -1.55 53.67 2.74
CA ASP A 232 -2.36 54.28 3.80
C ASP A 232 -3.80 53.80 4.03
N LYS A 233 -3.92 52.85 4.96
CA LYS A 233 -4.66 53.07 6.23
C LYS A 233 -4.45 51.90 7.18
N VAL A 234 -3.85 52.22 8.34
CA VAL A 234 -3.64 51.33 9.47
C VAL A 234 -5.00 50.93 10.05
N VAL A 235 -5.45 49.70 9.78
CA VAL A 235 -6.39 48.99 10.66
C VAL A 235 -5.93 47.53 10.73
N LYS A 236 -5.34 47.13 11.86
CA LYS A 236 -5.01 45.73 12.16
C LYS A 236 -6.32 44.97 12.38
N PRO A 237 -6.71 43.95 11.58
CA PRO A 237 -7.88 43.16 11.91
C PRO A 237 -7.46 41.82 12.48
N VAL A 238 -7.78 41.61 13.75
CA VAL A 238 -8.25 40.30 14.22
C VAL A 238 -9.53 40.00 13.44
N LYS A 239 -9.57 38.91 12.66
CA LYS A 239 -10.84 38.41 12.10
C LYS A 239 -10.98 36.90 12.28
N VAL A 240 -11.92 36.60 13.17
CA VAL A 240 -12.65 35.35 13.30
C VAL A 240 -13.27 34.95 11.95
N LEU A 241 -13.13 33.66 11.66
CA LEU A 241 -13.92 32.74 10.82
C LEU A 241 -14.64 33.27 9.58
N LYS A 242 -14.46 32.49 8.49
CA LYS A 242 -15.22 32.36 7.22
C LYS A 242 -14.42 32.90 6.03
N GLU A 243 -14.34 32.25 4.87
CA GLU A 243 -15.11 31.17 4.26
C GLU A 243 -14.19 30.44 3.29
N VAL A 244 -14.35 29.11 3.16
CA VAL A 244 -13.60 28.29 2.21
C VAL A 244 -13.93 28.75 0.78
N LYS A 245 -13.11 29.62 0.19
CA LYS A 245 -13.16 29.86 -1.26
C LYS A 245 -12.66 28.60 -1.95
N LYS A 246 -13.63 27.85 -2.48
CA LYS A 246 -13.48 26.62 -3.26
C LYS A 246 -12.36 26.80 -4.29
N LYS A 247 -11.52 25.76 -4.41
CA LYS A 247 -10.67 25.55 -5.59
C LYS A 247 -11.49 25.82 -6.85
N VAL A 248 -11.16 26.85 -7.62
CA VAL A 248 -11.59 26.91 -9.01
C VAL A 248 -10.79 25.81 -9.71
N ARG A 249 -11.45 24.65 -9.87
CA ARG A 249 -10.97 23.64 -10.81
C ARG A 249 -11.04 24.27 -12.19
N PRO A 250 -10.08 23.99 -13.10
CA PRO A 250 -10.15 24.49 -14.48
C PRO A 250 -11.54 24.18 -15.06
N ASP A 251 -12.06 25.11 -15.86
CA ASP A 251 -13.46 25.13 -16.22
C ASP A 251 -13.93 23.79 -16.79
N LYS A 252 -15.03 23.27 -16.24
CA LYS A 252 -15.51 21.89 -16.43
C LYS A 252 -15.82 21.55 -17.90
N GLU A 253 -15.98 22.55 -18.75
CA GLU A 253 -16.33 22.38 -20.16
C GLU A 253 -15.20 21.79 -21.01
N THR A 254 -13.94 21.99 -20.61
CA THR A 254 -12.76 21.65 -21.44
C THR A 254 -12.37 20.18 -21.45
N ARG A 255 -13.00 19.32 -20.65
CA ARG A 255 -12.61 17.89 -20.47
C ARG A 255 -13.60 16.87 -21.05
N LYS A 256 -14.57 17.32 -21.84
CA LYS A 256 -15.55 16.43 -22.47
C LYS A 256 -15.09 16.06 -23.89
N THR A 257 -14.45 14.90 -24.01
CA THR A 257 -13.78 14.44 -25.23
C THR A 257 -14.63 13.49 -26.07
N LYS A 258 -15.58 12.77 -25.46
CA LYS A 258 -16.38 11.71 -26.10
C LYS A 258 -17.85 12.11 -26.24
N LYS A 259 -18.56 11.60 -27.26
CA LYS A 259 -20.03 11.73 -27.40
C LYS A 259 -20.77 10.67 -26.57
N CYS A 260 -21.93 11.03 -26.01
CA CYS A 260 -22.82 10.09 -25.35
C CYS A 260 -23.35 9.03 -26.35
N LEU A 261 -23.64 7.83 -25.87
CA LEU A 261 -24.15 6.72 -26.70
C LEU A 261 -25.58 6.93 -27.20
N GLU A 262 -26.38 7.75 -26.52
CA GLU A 262 -27.82 7.94 -26.79
C GLU A 262 -28.19 9.37 -27.19
N CYS A 263 -27.24 10.29 -27.08
CA CYS A 263 -27.41 11.66 -27.53
C CYS A 263 -26.04 12.23 -27.91
N GLU A 264 -26.01 13.34 -28.63
CA GLU A 264 -24.74 13.93 -29.07
C GLU A 264 -24.06 14.81 -28.02
N THR A 265 -24.55 14.82 -26.78
CA THR A 265 -23.95 15.62 -25.71
C THR A 265 -22.52 15.14 -25.41
N LYS A 266 -21.57 16.09 -25.37
CA LYS A 266 -20.18 15.82 -24.99
C LYS A 266 -20.11 15.36 -23.52
N ILE A 267 -19.40 14.27 -23.27
CA ILE A 267 -19.18 13.65 -21.96
C ILE A 267 -17.69 13.39 -21.71
N TYR A 268 -17.33 13.13 -20.46
CA TYR A 268 -15.96 12.80 -20.09
C TYR A 268 -15.52 11.44 -20.67
N GLU A 269 -14.21 11.28 -20.92
CA GLU A 269 -13.59 10.05 -21.47
C GLU A 269 -14.07 8.76 -20.78
N GLN A 270 -14.10 8.76 -19.43
CA GLN A 270 -14.53 7.62 -18.62
C GLN A 270 -16.04 7.41 -18.53
N SER A 271 -16.85 8.29 -19.13
CA SER A 271 -18.31 8.21 -19.09
C SER A 271 -18.84 7.57 -20.37
N THR A 272 -19.91 6.78 -20.25
CA THR A 272 -20.60 6.18 -21.40
C THR A 272 -21.86 6.95 -21.81
N ARG A 273 -22.47 7.69 -20.87
CA ARG A 273 -23.70 8.47 -21.07
C ARG A 273 -23.64 9.83 -20.40
N CYS A 274 -24.42 10.80 -20.89
CA CYS A 274 -24.60 12.10 -20.23
C CYS A 274 -25.46 11.96 -18.97
N ALA A 275 -25.52 13.02 -18.15
CA ALA A 275 -26.29 12.98 -16.89
C ALA A 275 -27.78 12.72 -17.12
N GLU A 276 -28.37 13.27 -18.18
CA GLU A 276 -29.79 13.08 -18.53
C GLU A 276 -30.07 11.67 -19.03
N CYS A 277 -29.30 11.18 -20.02
CA CYS A 277 -29.43 9.80 -20.50
C CYS A 277 -29.16 8.80 -19.37
N SER A 278 -28.19 9.06 -18.49
CA SER A 278 -27.93 8.21 -17.32
C SER A 278 -29.12 8.17 -16.35
N LYS A 279 -29.84 9.28 -16.15
CA LYS A 279 -31.04 9.32 -15.30
C LYS A 279 -32.18 8.44 -15.83
N LYS A 280 -32.31 8.25 -17.15
CA LYS A 280 -33.31 7.34 -17.73
C LYS A 280 -33.13 5.88 -17.29
N PHE A 281 -31.91 5.48 -16.93
CA PHE A 281 -31.61 4.13 -16.43
C PHE A 281 -31.52 4.05 -14.90
N LYS A 282 -31.63 5.17 -14.19
CA LYS A 282 -31.73 5.16 -12.74
C LYS A 282 -33.16 4.77 -12.37
N ILE A 283 -33.27 3.80 -11.48
CA ILE A 283 -34.52 3.44 -10.85
C ILE A 283 -34.92 4.62 -9.96
N ASN A 284 -35.85 5.45 -10.43
CA ASN A 284 -36.34 6.60 -9.68
C ASN A 284 -37.50 6.22 -8.74
N GLU A 285 -38.19 5.11 -9.02
CA GLU A 285 -39.25 4.56 -8.18
C GLU A 285 -38.99 3.07 -7.97
N ALA A 286 -38.71 2.69 -6.72
CA ALA A 286 -38.65 1.29 -6.34
C ALA A 286 -40.08 0.71 -6.24
N ILE A 287 -40.27 -0.53 -6.70
CA ILE A 287 -41.53 -1.23 -6.47
C ILE A 287 -41.76 -1.35 -4.96
N LYS A 288 -42.91 -0.83 -4.47
CA LYS A 288 -43.27 -0.86 -3.04
C LYS A 288 -43.68 -2.25 -2.55
N LYS A 289 -44.19 -3.12 -3.43
CA LYS A 289 -44.66 -4.47 -3.09
C LYS A 289 -43.74 -5.54 -3.64
N ARG A 290 -43.09 -6.28 -2.73
CA ARG A 290 -42.24 -7.43 -3.06
C ARG A 290 -43.10 -8.55 -3.71
N PRO A 291 -42.76 -9.04 -4.91
CA PRO A 291 -43.38 -10.22 -5.50
C PRO A 291 -43.12 -11.48 -4.67
N PRO A 292 -43.93 -12.54 -4.84
CA PRO A 292 -43.67 -13.84 -4.23
C PRO A 292 -42.27 -14.36 -4.58
N ILE A 293 -41.64 -15.05 -3.62
CA ILE A 293 -40.28 -15.61 -3.81
C ILE A 293 -40.23 -16.58 -4.98
N GLU A 294 -41.30 -17.35 -5.20
CA GLU A 294 -41.42 -18.30 -6.30
C GLU A 294 -41.32 -17.61 -7.67
N GLN A 295 -42.01 -16.48 -7.84
CA GLN A 295 -41.94 -15.68 -9.06
C GLN A 295 -40.52 -15.13 -9.31
N ILE A 296 -39.83 -14.72 -8.25
CA ILE A 296 -38.45 -14.22 -8.37
C ILE A 296 -37.49 -15.34 -8.80
N LYS A 297 -37.69 -16.56 -8.29
CA LYS A 297 -36.90 -17.73 -8.68
C LYS A 297 -37.16 -18.13 -10.15
N LEU A 298 -38.41 -18.13 -10.59
CA LEU A 298 -38.77 -18.38 -11.99
C LEU A 298 -38.10 -17.37 -12.94
N ASP A 299 -38.17 -16.08 -12.62
CA ASP A 299 -37.55 -15.02 -13.41
C ASP A 299 -36.02 -15.13 -13.50
N LEU A 300 -35.37 -15.63 -12.44
CA LEU A 300 -33.94 -15.91 -12.45
C LEU A 300 -33.60 -17.10 -13.34
N LEU A 301 -34.42 -18.16 -13.32
CA LEU A 301 -34.24 -19.31 -14.20
C LEU A 301 -34.39 -18.90 -15.68
N GLU A 302 -35.45 -18.15 -16.01
CA GLU A 302 -35.69 -17.64 -17.38
C GLU A 302 -34.55 -16.75 -17.88
N SER A 303 -33.91 -15.99 -16.99
CA SER A 303 -32.81 -15.07 -17.33
C SER A 303 -31.41 -15.67 -17.19
N LYS A 304 -31.29 -17.01 -17.07
CA LYS A 304 -30.00 -17.71 -16.86
C LYS A 304 -29.20 -17.15 -15.67
N ASN A 305 -29.88 -16.95 -14.53
CA ASN A 305 -29.35 -16.42 -13.28
C ASN A 305 -28.77 -14.99 -13.37
N ASN A 306 -29.28 -14.15 -14.28
CA ASN A 306 -28.84 -12.76 -14.40
C ASN A 306 -29.57 -11.84 -13.39
N PHE A 307 -28.99 -11.72 -12.19
CA PHE A 307 -29.51 -10.85 -11.12
C PHE A 307 -29.68 -9.39 -11.53
N THR A 308 -28.86 -8.87 -12.45
CA THR A 308 -28.97 -7.47 -12.88
C THR A 308 -30.19 -7.26 -13.77
N TYR A 309 -30.49 -8.23 -14.62
CA TYR A 309 -31.66 -8.22 -15.49
C TYR A 309 -32.96 -8.31 -14.67
N VAL A 310 -33.06 -9.28 -13.77
CA VAL A 310 -34.23 -9.47 -12.90
C VAL A 310 -34.43 -8.27 -11.97
N ALA A 311 -33.35 -7.69 -11.43
CA ALA A 311 -33.44 -6.50 -10.60
C ALA A 311 -34.00 -5.29 -11.38
N LYS A 312 -33.63 -5.13 -12.66
CA LYS A 312 -34.23 -4.12 -13.55
C LYS A 312 -35.70 -4.39 -13.83
N LYS A 313 -36.09 -5.65 -14.08
CA LYS A 313 -37.50 -6.07 -14.27
C LYS A 313 -38.36 -5.59 -13.10
N TYR A 314 -37.85 -5.71 -11.87
CA TYR A 314 -38.53 -5.26 -10.65
C TYR A 314 -38.21 -3.83 -10.22
N LYS A 315 -37.53 -3.04 -11.05
CA LYS A 315 -37.10 -1.67 -10.70
C LYS A 315 -36.47 -1.61 -9.28
N ILE A 316 -35.55 -2.51 -8.96
CA ILE A 316 -34.77 -2.52 -7.71
C ILE A 316 -33.28 -2.71 -7.99
N HIS A 317 -32.44 -2.46 -7.00
CA HIS A 317 -31.01 -2.75 -7.10
C HIS A 317 -30.74 -4.26 -6.96
N ARG A 318 -29.70 -4.78 -7.65
CA ARG A 318 -29.28 -6.20 -7.59
C ARG A 318 -29.11 -6.71 -6.16
N GLU A 319 -28.56 -5.87 -5.29
CA GLU A 319 -28.31 -6.25 -3.90
C GLU A 319 -29.62 -6.36 -3.09
N THR A 320 -30.64 -5.59 -3.45
CA THR A 320 -31.99 -5.72 -2.88
C THR A 320 -32.62 -7.03 -3.30
N LEU A 321 -32.47 -7.42 -4.58
CA LEU A 321 -32.96 -8.71 -5.08
C LEU A 321 -32.31 -9.90 -4.34
N LYS A 322 -31.00 -9.83 -4.07
CA LYS A 322 -30.31 -10.85 -3.25
C LYS A 322 -30.86 -10.91 -1.83
N LYS A 323 -31.17 -9.76 -1.22
CA LYS A 323 -31.81 -9.71 0.11
C LYS A 323 -33.23 -10.28 0.10
N TRP A 324 -33.96 -10.19 -1.01
CA TRP A 324 -35.28 -10.82 -1.17
C TRP A 324 -35.21 -12.34 -1.42
N LEU A 325 -34.03 -12.92 -1.58
CA LEU A 325 -33.85 -14.37 -1.76
C LEU A 325 -33.21 -15.05 -0.55
N LYS A 326 -32.68 -14.26 0.39
CA LYS A 326 -32.35 -14.71 1.74
C LYS A 326 -33.62 -14.81 2.58
#